data_AF-A0A847BM18-F1
#
_entry.id   AF-A0A847BM18-F1
#
_cell.length_a   1.000
_cell.length_b   1.000
_cell.length_c   1.000
_cell.angle_alpha   90.00
_cell.angle_beta   90.00
_cell.angle_gamma   90.00
#
_symmetry.space_group_name_H-M   'P 1'
#
loop_
_entity.id
_entity.type
_entity.pdbx_description
1 polymer ?
#
loop_
_entity_poly.entity_id
_entity_poly.type
_entity_poly.pdbx_seq_one_letter_code
_entity_poly.pdbx_strand_id
1 'polypeptide(L)'
;MKKITAILLSILLILTFAACSNSESGTTKGSKDTVTTDAPSSPATKMPKASKTSQASEPEATKGEISFDEVVIVDDEYCSFKITEIDPDNMWGYTLKAYLENKTDDKCLMFSVNGASINGLQSDPYFACEVAAGKKANEEISFMDSILDEVDIGEFTDIELFVRVYDAEDWMSDDLAEESIHIYPRGVEAASQFVRERQPSDVVIIDNDSVTVLVTGYDPDGLWGYTVNFYLENKTGQQLMFTSDDVSVNGYMLDPFYATTLLGGKVAFSSLDWSDDNFAENGITDVEEIEMTFRVYDYDDWMADDLVNELLTLHP
;
A
#
# COMPACT_ATOMS: atom_id res chain seq x y z
N MET A 1 7.85 -36.32 -14.90
CA MET A 1 7.03 -37.35 -14.20
C MET A 1 5.65 -36.75 -13.96
N LYS A 2 4.55 -37.52 -14.01
CA LYS A 2 3.18 -36.96 -13.97
C LYS A 2 2.44 -37.37 -12.68
N LYS A 3 1.58 -36.46 -12.18
CA LYS A 3 0.66 -36.56 -11.03
C LYS A 3 1.31 -36.38 -9.64
N ILE A 4 1.00 -35.25 -8.97
CA ILE A 4 0.73 -35.02 -7.51
C ILE A 4 0.62 -33.50 -7.20
N THR A 5 -0.07 -32.70 -8.04
CA THR A 5 -0.26 -31.24 -7.82
C THR A 5 -1.68 -30.77 -8.16
N ALA A 6 -2.69 -31.54 -7.74
CA ALA A 6 -4.11 -31.25 -8.00
C ALA A 6 -5.00 -31.43 -6.75
N ILE A 7 -4.47 -31.08 -5.56
CA ILE A 7 -5.19 -31.12 -4.28
C ILE A 7 -4.80 -29.90 -3.43
N LEU A 8 -5.08 -28.70 -3.95
CA LEU A 8 -5.16 -27.48 -3.13
C LEU A 8 -6.15 -26.43 -3.69
N LEU A 9 -6.67 -26.63 -4.90
CA LEU A 9 -7.53 -25.67 -5.62
C LEU A 9 -9.03 -26.05 -5.61
N SER A 10 -9.52 -26.58 -4.48
CA SER A 10 -10.87 -27.17 -4.41
C SER A 10 -11.61 -26.93 -3.09
N ILE A 11 -11.33 -25.81 -2.41
CA ILE A 11 -12.06 -25.36 -1.20
C ILE A 11 -12.88 -24.08 -1.48
N LEU A 12 -12.59 -23.33 -2.55
CA LEU A 12 -13.24 -22.04 -2.85
C LEU A 12 -14.54 -22.13 -3.70
N LEU A 13 -15.24 -23.27 -3.68
CA LEU A 13 -16.58 -23.38 -4.26
C LEU A 13 -17.48 -24.26 -3.38
N ILE A 14 -18.25 -23.60 -2.52
CA ILE A 14 -19.64 -23.87 -2.10
C ILE A 14 -19.94 -22.89 -0.96
N LEU A 15 -20.81 -21.90 -1.20
CA LEU A 15 -21.77 -21.36 -0.23
C LEU A 15 -22.63 -20.23 -0.84
N THR A 16 -23.42 -20.57 -1.86
CA THR A 16 -24.61 -19.79 -2.21
C THR A 16 -25.80 -20.75 -2.36
N PHE A 17 -26.72 -20.72 -1.38
CA PHE A 17 -28.17 -20.63 -1.61
C PHE A 17 -28.92 -20.57 -0.27
N ALA A 18 -29.90 -19.66 -0.23
CA ALA A 18 -30.72 -19.22 0.89
C ALA A 18 -31.44 -20.32 1.70
N ALA A 19 -31.75 -20.03 2.98
CA ALA A 19 -33.13 -19.76 3.43
C ALA A 19 -33.25 -19.65 4.97
N CYS A 20 -34.23 -18.86 5.43
CA CYS A 20 -34.53 -18.65 6.85
C CYS A 20 -35.12 -19.91 7.54
N SER A 21 -34.75 -20.15 8.80
CA SER A 21 -35.69 -20.72 9.79
C SER A 21 -35.32 -20.32 11.21
N ASN A 22 -36.32 -20.03 12.03
CA ASN A 22 -36.20 -19.50 13.39
C ASN A 22 -36.88 -20.45 14.39
N SER A 23 -36.20 -20.92 15.44
CA SER A 23 -36.80 -21.54 16.63
C SER A 23 -35.81 -21.69 17.80
N GLU A 24 -36.36 -21.73 19.03
CA GLU A 24 -35.64 -21.48 20.28
C GLU A 24 -35.16 -22.73 21.05
N SER A 25 -34.28 -22.47 22.03
CA SER A 25 -34.14 -23.14 23.36
C SER A 25 -33.38 -24.47 23.47
N GLY A 26 -32.71 -24.67 24.63
CA GLY A 26 -32.18 -26.00 25.03
C GLY A 26 -30.89 -26.02 25.88
N THR A 27 -31.01 -25.78 27.18
CA THR A 27 -29.95 -25.71 28.21
C THR A 27 -29.08 -26.98 28.44
N THR A 28 -27.98 -26.79 29.19
CA THR A 28 -27.36 -27.66 30.25
C THR A 28 -26.11 -28.58 30.03
N LYS A 29 -24.99 -28.14 30.64
CA LYS A 29 -24.12 -28.78 31.69
C LYS A 29 -23.33 -30.10 31.47
N GLY A 30 -22.06 -30.05 31.94
CA GLY A 30 -21.28 -31.15 32.52
C GLY A 30 -19.92 -31.37 31.82
N SER A 31 -18.69 -31.16 32.35
CA SER A 31 -18.04 -31.21 33.68
C SER A 31 -17.19 -32.47 33.89
N LYS A 32 -15.91 -32.26 34.32
CA LYS A 32 -14.92 -33.23 34.86
C LYS A 32 -14.25 -34.20 33.86
N ASP A 33 -13.01 -34.68 34.06
CA ASP A 33 -12.14 -34.85 35.26
C ASP A 33 -10.64 -34.61 34.89
N THR A 34 -9.78 -33.96 35.72
CA THR A 34 -8.66 -34.50 36.56
C THR A 34 -7.66 -35.50 35.89
N VAL A 35 -6.33 -35.56 36.17
CA VAL A 35 -5.48 -34.99 37.26
C VAL A 35 -3.97 -34.90 36.89
N THR A 36 -3.22 -34.21 37.75
CA THR A 36 -1.76 -33.94 37.86
C THR A 36 -0.80 -35.15 37.89
N THR A 37 0.50 -34.94 37.55
CA THR A 37 1.67 -35.40 38.38
C THR A 37 3.00 -34.66 38.07
N ASP A 38 3.51 -33.94 39.07
CA ASP A 38 4.89 -33.73 39.58
C ASP A 38 6.19 -33.64 38.73
N ALA A 39 7.10 -32.77 39.23
CA ALA A 39 8.49 -32.48 38.80
C ALA A 39 9.55 -33.36 39.54
N PRO A 40 10.91 -33.19 39.41
CA PRO A 40 11.63 -32.05 40.05
C PRO A 40 13.05 -31.60 39.51
N SER A 41 13.48 -30.38 39.89
CA SER A 41 14.85 -29.82 40.22
C SER A 41 16.16 -30.28 39.50
N SER A 42 17.01 -29.42 38.88
CA SER A 42 17.96 -28.36 39.40
C SER A 42 19.47 -28.82 39.39
N PRO A 43 20.59 -28.03 39.54
CA PRO A 43 20.80 -26.56 39.72
C PRO A 43 22.00 -25.83 38.98
N ALA A 44 22.03 -24.47 39.10
CA ALA A 44 23.19 -23.51 39.07
C ALA A 44 23.92 -23.17 37.72
N THR A 45 24.84 -22.19 37.51
CA THR A 45 25.65 -21.28 38.42
C THR A 45 26.12 -19.91 37.80
N LYS A 46 26.14 -18.83 38.60
CA LYS A 46 26.88 -17.49 38.60
C LYS A 46 27.63 -16.86 37.36
N MET A 47 27.20 -15.63 37.00
CA MET A 47 27.91 -14.31 36.80
C MET A 47 29.47 -14.20 36.73
N PRO A 48 30.09 -13.26 35.95
CA PRO A 48 30.11 -11.80 36.29
C PRO A 48 30.31 -10.69 35.19
N LYS A 49 29.51 -9.61 35.31
CA LYS A 49 29.84 -8.15 35.38
C LYS A 49 30.90 -7.47 34.45
N ALA A 50 30.45 -6.50 33.63
CA ALA A 50 31.15 -5.27 33.19
C ALA A 50 30.09 -4.15 33.02
N SER A 51 30.14 -3.04 33.78
CA SER A 51 30.90 -1.78 33.61
C SER A 51 30.24 -0.77 32.64
N LYS A 52 29.94 0.43 33.15
CA LYS A 52 29.25 1.53 32.43
C LYS A 52 30.24 2.39 31.63
N THR A 53 29.80 2.86 30.47
CA THR A 53 30.31 4.09 29.83
C THR A 53 29.10 4.94 29.46
N SER A 54 29.11 6.22 29.84
CA SER A 54 28.04 7.17 29.51
C SER A 54 28.30 7.81 28.15
N GLN A 55 27.41 7.57 27.18
CA GLN A 55 27.18 8.53 26.10
C GLN A 55 26.03 9.45 26.49
N ALA A 56 26.13 10.72 26.11
CA ALA A 56 25.06 11.68 26.30
C ALA A 56 23.90 11.28 25.38
N SER A 57 22.72 11.09 25.96
CA SER A 57 21.48 10.99 25.20
C SER A 57 21.22 12.33 24.51
N GLU A 58 21.23 12.29 23.19
CA GLU A 58 20.46 13.19 22.34
C GLU A 58 19.01 13.27 22.88
N PRO A 59 18.32 14.42 22.81
CA PRO A 59 16.98 14.51 23.38
C PRO A 59 16.06 13.55 22.62
N GLU A 60 15.58 12.51 23.31
CA GLU A 60 14.41 11.76 22.84
C GLU A 60 13.30 12.78 22.57
N ALA A 61 12.95 12.93 21.30
CA ALA A 61 11.67 13.50 20.94
C ALA A 61 10.62 12.67 21.70
N THR A 62 9.89 13.31 22.61
CA THR A 62 8.89 12.64 23.44
C THR A 62 7.93 11.94 22.48
N LYS A 63 7.94 10.60 22.43
CA LYS A 63 6.99 9.83 21.62
C LYS A 63 5.59 10.16 22.11
N GLY A 64 4.94 11.12 21.45
CA GLY A 64 3.60 11.56 21.77
C GLY A 64 2.66 10.39 21.60
N GLU A 65 1.87 10.09 22.64
CA GLU A 65 0.80 9.11 22.58
C GLU A 65 -0.14 9.43 21.40
N ILE A 66 -0.68 8.42 20.72
CA ILE A 66 -1.63 8.68 19.62
C ILE A 66 -2.84 9.40 20.22
N SER A 67 -3.12 10.60 19.70
CA SER A 67 -4.16 11.49 20.19
C SER A 67 -5.08 11.78 19.02
N PHE A 68 -5.99 10.85 18.76
CA PHE A 68 -6.91 10.91 17.63
C PHE A 68 -8.33 11.32 18.08
N ASP A 69 -8.84 12.40 17.48
CA ASP A 69 -10.25 12.77 17.50
C ASP A 69 -10.90 12.34 16.17
N GLU A 70 -12.21 12.05 16.17
CA GLU A 70 -12.96 11.67 14.95
C GLU A 70 -12.76 12.71 13.83
N VAL A 71 -12.31 12.25 12.66
CA VAL A 71 -12.14 13.07 11.46
C VAL A 71 -13.34 12.85 10.54
N VAL A 72 -14.12 13.91 10.32
CA VAL A 72 -15.18 13.92 9.31
C VAL A 72 -14.56 14.25 7.95
N ILE A 73 -14.63 13.32 7.00
CA ILE A 73 -14.16 13.53 5.63
C ILE A 73 -15.28 14.18 4.81
N VAL A 74 -16.47 13.56 4.81
CA VAL A 74 -17.70 14.15 4.26
C VAL A 74 -18.88 13.86 5.19
N ASP A 75 -19.81 14.81 5.31
CA ASP A 75 -21.07 14.65 6.05
C ASP A 75 -22.13 15.64 5.53
N ASP A 76 -22.76 15.30 4.40
CA ASP A 76 -23.64 16.19 3.63
C ASP A 76 -25.10 15.68 3.54
N GLU A 77 -25.84 15.97 2.46
CA GLU A 77 -27.19 15.42 2.26
C GLU A 77 -27.21 14.02 1.62
N TYR A 78 -26.11 13.57 1.01
CA TYR A 78 -26.02 12.30 0.26
C TYR A 78 -25.28 11.19 1.02
N CYS A 79 -24.25 11.52 1.80
CA CYS A 79 -23.44 10.53 2.49
C CYS A 79 -22.79 11.05 3.79
N SER A 80 -22.20 10.13 4.57
CA SER A 80 -21.17 10.44 5.57
C SER A 80 -20.00 9.46 5.41
N PHE A 81 -18.77 9.96 5.51
CA PHE A 81 -17.54 9.17 5.66
C PHE A 81 -16.71 9.83 6.77
N LYS A 82 -16.42 9.06 7.84
CA LYS A 82 -15.65 9.53 8.99
C LYS A 82 -14.61 8.51 9.39
N ILE A 83 -13.42 8.95 9.80
CA ILE A 83 -12.46 8.09 10.51
C ILE A 83 -12.71 8.25 12.00
N THR A 84 -12.97 7.13 12.67
CA THR A 84 -13.49 7.07 14.05
C THR A 84 -12.47 6.55 15.05
N GLU A 85 -11.46 5.79 14.60
CA GLU A 85 -10.41 5.20 15.43
C GLU A 85 -9.15 4.96 14.59
N ILE A 86 -8.00 4.88 15.25
CA ILE A 86 -6.73 4.42 14.71
C ILE A 86 -6.29 3.20 15.49
N ASP A 87 -5.99 2.10 14.79
CA ASP A 87 -5.47 0.85 15.33
C ASP A 87 -4.08 0.57 14.70
N PRO A 88 -2.97 0.98 15.37
CA PRO A 88 -1.63 0.85 14.82
C PRO A 88 -1.08 -0.59 14.90
N ASP A 89 -1.70 -1.46 15.71
CA ASP A 89 -1.24 -2.81 16.03
C ASP A 89 -2.19 -3.89 15.46
N ASN A 90 -2.98 -3.56 14.42
CA ASN A 90 -3.90 -4.50 13.79
C ASN A 90 -3.14 -5.66 13.12
N MET A 91 -3.81 -6.80 12.94
CA MET A 91 -3.23 -7.99 12.29
C MET A 91 -2.81 -7.75 10.84
N TRP A 92 -3.36 -6.72 10.19
CA TRP A 92 -3.08 -6.32 8.81
C TRP A 92 -2.23 -5.04 8.70
N GLY A 93 -1.50 -4.68 9.75
CA GLY A 93 -0.67 -3.46 9.79
C GLY A 93 -1.44 -2.26 10.31
N TYR A 94 -0.96 -1.05 9.99
CA TYR A 94 -1.58 0.19 10.47
C TYR A 94 -2.99 0.35 9.87
N THR A 95 -4.01 0.52 10.71
CA THR A 95 -5.41 0.52 10.28
C THR A 95 -6.18 1.73 10.78
N LEU A 96 -6.99 2.35 9.92
CA LEU A 96 -7.96 3.37 10.26
C LEU A 96 -9.37 2.75 10.26
N LYS A 97 -10.20 3.03 11.27
CA LYS A 97 -11.60 2.56 11.30
C LYS A 97 -12.54 3.61 10.74
N ALA A 98 -13.24 3.26 9.67
CA ALA A 98 -14.17 4.13 8.97
C ALA A 98 -15.62 3.89 9.39
N TYR A 99 -16.39 4.96 9.54
CA TYR A 99 -17.85 4.95 9.57
C TYR A 99 -18.37 5.48 8.23
N LEU A 100 -19.26 4.71 7.61
CA LEU A 100 -19.86 5.01 6.30
C LEU A 100 -21.38 5.09 6.45
N GLU A 101 -22.01 6.06 5.81
CA GLU A 101 -23.47 6.17 5.69
C GLU A 101 -23.86 6.62 4.29
N ASN A 102 -24.70 5.84 3.62
CA ASN A 102 -25.39 6.26 2.41
C ASN A 102 -26.77 6.82 2.81
N LYS A 103 -26.98 8.12 2.56
CA LYS A 103 -28.22 8.86 2.88
C LYS A 103 -29.18 8.95 1.68
N THR A 104 -28.78 8.47 0.50
CA THR A 104 -29.66 8.38 -0.67
C THR A 104 -30.76 7.34 -0.48
N ASP A 105 -31.90 7.54 -1.14
CA ASP A 105 -33.07 6.65 -1.06
C ASP A 105 -33.08 5.55 -2.14
N ASP A 106 -32.27 5.69 -3.19
CA ASP A 106 -32.36 4.91 -4.43
C ASP A 106 -31.04 4.38 -5.02
N LYS A 107 -29.86 4.89 -4.60
CA LYS A 107 -28.55 4.48 -5.14
C LYS A 107 -27.78 3.53 -4.22
N CYS A 108 -26.98 2.63 -4.81
CA CYS A 108 -25.86 2.01 -4.09
C CYS A 108 -24.63 2.90 -4.26
N LEU A 109 -23.96 3.25 -3.17
CA LEU A 109 -22.75 4.09 -3.23
C LEU A 109 -21.51 3.25 -2.96
N MET A 110 -20.49 3.41 -3.80
CA MET A 110 -19.14 2.94 -3.51
C MET A 110 -18.41 4.01 -2.69
N PHE A 111 -17.85 3.61 -1.55
CA PHE A 111 -16.91 4.40 -0.78
C PHE A 111 -15.51 3.82 -1.02
N SER A 112 -14.56 4.66 -1.43
CA SER A 112 -13.24 4.21 -1.87
C SER A 112 -12.14 5.20 -1.45
N VAL A 113 -10.91 4.69 -1.33
CA VAL A 113 -9.68 5.48 -1.25
C VAL A 113 -8.88 5.14 -2.49
N ASN A 114 -8.70 6.11 -3.38
CA ASN A 114 -8.06 5.92 -4.70
C ASN A 114 -6.57 6.26 -4.70
N GLY A 115 -6.04 6.65 -3.55
CA GLY A 115 -4.63 6.88 -3.30
C GLY A 115 -4.43 7.34 -1.86
N ALA A 116 -3.24 7.12 -1.31
CA ALA A 116 -2.86 7.65 -0.01
C ALA A 116 -1.36 7.94 0.06
N SER A 117 -0.93 8.62 1.13
CA SER A 117 0.48 8.66 1.49
C SER A 117 0.70 8.61 2.99
N ILE A 118 1.77 7.93 3.41
CA ILE A 118 2.27 7.89 4.79
C ILE A 118 3.53 8.75 4.84
N ASN A 119 3.50 9.83 5.62
CA ASN A 119 4.59 10.80 5.69
C ASN A 119 5.08 11.24 4.27
N GLY A 120 4.18 11.37 3.29
CA GLY A 120 4.54 11.75 1.92
C GLY A 120 5.09 10.63 1.00
N LEU A 121 5.34 9.43 1.52
CA LEU A 121 5.55 8.23 0.71
C LEU A 121 4.18 7.69 0.26
N GLN A 122 3.92 7.63 -1.05
CA GLN A 122 2.68 7.08 -1.58
C GLN A 122 2.53 5.61 -1.18
N SER A 123 1.30 5.22 -0.85
CA SER A 123 0.94 3.84 -0.53
C SER A 123 -0.53 3.59 -0.87
N ASP A 124 -0.87 2.36 -1.23
CA ASP A 124 -2.21 1.96 -1.66
C ASP A 124 -2.90 1.13 -0.56
N PRO A 125 -3.72 1.74 0.33
CA PRO A 125 -4.40 1.02 1.39
C PRO A 125 -5.53 0.15 0.81
N TYR A 126 -5.75 -1.01 1.44
CA TYR A 126 -6.84 -1.90 1.04
C TYR A 126 -8.18 -1.37 1.56
N PHE A 127 -8.92 -0.63 0.72
CA PHE A 127 -10.27 -0.16 1.05
C PHE A 127 -11.16 0.15 -0.17
N ALA A 128 -12.28 -0.57 -0.26
CA ALA A 128 -13.47 -0.18 -1.01
C ALA A 128 -14.71 -0.86 -0.39
N CYS A 129 -15.83 -0.15 -0.26
CA CYS A 129 -17.07 -0.70 0.31
C CYS A 129 -18.32 -0.15 -0.38
N GLU A 130 -19.19 -1.06 -0.84
CA GLU A 130 -20.53 -0.73 -1.33
C GLU A 130 -21.52 -0.61 -0.15
N VAL A 131 -22.18 0.54 -0.04
CA VAL A 131 -23.23 0.78 0.95
C VAL A 131 -24.54 1.10 0.22
N ALA A 132 -25.51 0.20 0.34
CA ALA A 132 -26.83 0.37 -0.28
C ALA A 132 -27.64 1.56 0.30
N ALA A 133 -28.62 2.06 -0.46
CA ALA A 133 -29.50 3.17 -0.09
C ALA A 133 -30.03 3.11 1.35
N GLY A 134 -29.85 4.21 2.09
CA GLY A 134 -30.25 4.36 3.49
C GLY A 134 -29.62 3.31 4.42
N LYS A 135 -28.35 2.93 4.20
CA LYS A 135 -27.59 1.98 5.03
C LYS A 135 -26.31 2.61 5.57
N LYS A 136 -25.71 1.93 6.54
CA LYS A 136 -24.50 2.32 7.26
C LYS A 136 -23.57 1.10 7.33
N ALA A 137 -22.26 1.34 7.30
CA ALA A 137 -21.23 0.33 7.50
C ALA A 137 -20.16 0.86 8.48
N ASN A 138 -19.40 -0.05 9.09
CA ASN A 138 -18.14 0.28 9.75
C ASN A 138 -17.09 -0.64 9.15
N GLU A 139 -16.01 -0.07 8.65
CA GLU A 139 -15.01 -0.76 7.83
C GLU A 139 -13.60 -0.40 8.29
N GLU A 140 -12.61 -1.14 7.81
CA GLU A 140 -11.19 -0.93 8.09
C GLU A 140 -10.46 -0.51 6.81
N ILE A 141 -9.64 0.55 6.92
CA ILE A 141 -8.71 1.01 5.88
C ILE A 141 -7.32 0.59 6.35
N SER A 142 -6.75 -0.46 5.76
CA SER A 142 -5.49 -1.06 6.23
C SER A 142 -4.34 -0.82 5.25
N PHE A 143 -3.24 -0.28 5.77
CA PHE A 143 -1.99 -0.10 5.03
C PHE A 143 -1.18 -1.40 5.08
N MET A 144 -1.39 -2.24 4.06
CA MET A 144 -0.78 -3.58 3.93
C MET A 144 0.47 -3.60 3.04
N ASP A 145 1.00 -2.43 2.73
CA ASP A 145 2.08 -2.23 1.77
C ASP A 145 3.45 -2.58 2.38
N SER A 146 4.11 -3.61 1.85
CA SER A 146 5.36 -4.11 2.40
C SER A 146 6.51 -3.13 2.30
N ILE A 147 6.44 -2.12 1.41
CA ILE A 147 7.48 -1.11 1.34
C ILE A 147 7.58 -0.30 2.64
N LEU A 148 6.47 -0.15 3.37
CA LEU A 148 6.41 0.55 4.65
C LEU A 148 7.16 -0.19 5.77
N ASP A 149 7.28 -1.51 5.67
CA ASP A 149 8.07 -2.36 6.58
C ASP A 149 9.55 -2.46 6.12
N GLU A 150 9.81 -2.36 4.82
CA GLU A 150 11.16 -2.46 4.22
C GLU A 150 11.97 -1.17 4.38
N VAL A 151 11.32 -0.01 4.41
CA VAL A 151 11.97 1.30 4.62
C VAL A 151 11.78 1.80 6.05
N ASP A 152 12.71 2.62 6.54
CA ASP A 152 12.55 3.31 7.83
C ASP A 152 11.59 4.50 7.66
N ILE A 153 10.30 4.20 7.47
CA ILE A 153 9.22 5.20 7.34
C ILE A 153 8.95 5.95 8.66
N GLY A 154 9.44 5.40 9.77
CA GLY A 154 9.28 5.93 11.11
C GLY A 154 7.86 5.74 11.67
N GLU A 155 7.46 6.65 12.56
CA GLU A 155 6.11 6.69 13.10
C GLU A 155 5.15 7.29 12.05
N PHE A 156 3.93 6.78 11.96
CA PHE A 156 2.90 7.38 11.10
C PHE A 156 2.47 8.71 11.73
N THR A 157 2.85 9.83 11.12
CA THR A 157 2.66 11.19 11.66
C THR A 157 1.80 12.08 10.78
N ASP A 158 1.80 11.83 9.48
CA ASP A 158 0.96 12.45 8.47
C ASP A 158 0.41 11.33 7.57
N ILE A 159 -0.90 11.19 7.48
CA ILE A 159 -1.59 10.22 6.63
C ILE A 159 -2.53 11.00 5.72
N GLU A 160 -2.23 11.06 4.43
CA GLU A 160 -3.12 11.68 3.44
C GLU A 160 -3.96 10.61 2.75
N LEU A 161 -5.27 10.83 2.63
CA LEU A 161 -6.20 9.94 1.91
C LEU A 161 -6.90 10.72 0.78
N PHE A 162 -6.93 10.14 -0.41
CA PHE A 162 -7.71 10.61 -1.56
C PHE A 162 -9.00 9.79 -1.63
N VAL A 163 -10.08 10.34 -1.09
CA VAL A 163 -11.37 9.67 -0.93
C VAL A 163 -12.28 9.99 -2.10
N ARG A 164 -12.94 8.96 -2.62
CA ARG A 164 -13.98 9.07 -3.64
C ARG A 164 -15.24 8.31 -3.22
N VAL A 165 -16.39 8.98 -3.31
CA VAL A 165 -17.73 8.40 -3.08
C VAL A 165 -18.59 8.62 -4.32
N TYR A 166 -19.01 7.53 -4.96
CA TYR A 166 -19.66 7.57 -6.27
C TYR A 166 -20.76 6.50 -6.41
N ASP A 167 -21.57 6.59 -7.48
CA ASP A 167 -22.59 5.59 -7.78
C ASP A 167 -21.95 4.28 -8.23
N ALA A 168 -22.17 3.20 -7.47
CA ALA A 168 -21.58 1.89 -7.76
C ALA A 168 -22.08 1.29 -9.10
N GLU A 169 -23.28 1.69 -9.55
CA GLU A 169 -23.93 1.19 -10.77
C GLU A 169 -23.80 2.14 -11.99
N ASP A 170 -23.42 3.41 -11.79
CA ASP A 170 -23.25 4.41 -12.87
C ASP A 170 -21.93 5.19 -12.76
N TRP A 171 -20.85 4.59 -13.26
CA TRP A 171 -19.50 5.17 -13.27
C TRP A 171 -19.34 6.38 -14.22
N MET A 172 -20.39 6.74 -14.98
CA MET A 172 -20.42 7.94 -15.82
C MET A 172 -21.13 9.12 -15.14
N SER A 173 -21.69 8.91 -13.95
CA SER A 173 -22.27 9.98 -13.13
C SER A 173 -21.17 10.75 -12.38
N ASP A 174 -21.45 12.03 -12.09
CA ASP A 174 -20.56 12.86 -11.26
C ASP A 174 -20.43 12.25 -9.86
N ASP A 175 -19.23 12.34 -9.28
CA ASP A 175 -18.98 11.87 -7.91
C ASP A 175 -19.79 12.66 -6.89
N LEU A 176 -20.21 11.99 -5.82
CA LEU A 176 -20.97 12.59 -4.73
C LEU A 176 -20.03 13.22 -3.69
N ALA A 177 -18.82 12.70 -3.55
CA ALA A 177 -17.72 13.34 -2.83
C ALA A 177 -16.37 12.93 -3.43
N GLU A 178 -15.47 13.90 -3.57
CA GLU A 178 -14.07 13.69 -3.94
C GLU A 178 -13.23 14.65 -3.08
N GLU A 179 -12.46 14.10 -2.14
CA GLU A 179 -11.81 14.87 -1.07
C GLU A 179 -10.40 14.34 -0.80
N SER A 180 -9.41 15.24 -0.66
CA SER A 180 -8.13 14.92 -0.02
C SER A 180 -8.13 15.40 1.43
N ILE A 181 -7.74 14.52 2.36
CA ILE A 181 -7.70 14.81 3.78
C ILE A 181 -6.41 14.31 4.42
N HIS A 182 -5.80 15.16 5.25
CA HIS A 182 -4.71 14.77 6.14
C HIS A 182 -5.23 14.39 7.52
N ILE A 183 -4.72 13.28 8.03
CA ILE A 183 -4.91 12.79 9.39
C ILE A 183 -3.55 12.83 10.08
N TYR A 184 -3.48 13.44 11.26
CA TYR A 184 -2.24 13.60 12.02
C TYR A 184 -2.34 12.85 13.36
N PRO A 185 -1.97 11.55 13.43
CA PRO A 185 -2.19 10.71 14.61
C PRO A 185 -1.51 11.22 15.90
N ARG A 186 -0.49 12.08 15.74
CA ARG A 186 0.29 12.70 16.83
C ARG A 186 0.21 14.24 16.82
N GLY A 187 -0.73 14.80 16.07
CA GLY A 187 -0.93 16.24 15.86
C GLY A 187 -0.01 16.85 14.78
N VAL A 188 -0.47 17.93 14.16
CA VAL A 188 0.19 18.60 13.00
C VAL A 188 1.65 18.95 13.27
N GLU A 189 1.97 19.41 14.48
CA GLU A 189 3.35 19.80 14.88
C GLU A 189 4.34 18.63 14.92
N ALA A 190 3.84 17.38 14.90
CA ALA A 190 4.64 16.16 14.83
C ALA A 190 4.70 15.57 13.41
N ALA A 191 4.01 16.16 12.44
CA ALA A 191 4.04 15.71 11.05
C ALA A 191 5.47 15.73 10.49
N SER A 192 5.88 14.62 9.91
CA SER A 192 7.17 14.45 9.24
C SER A 192 6.96 14.02 7.79
N GLN A 193 8.03 14.07 7.00
CA GLN A 193 8.02 13.52 5.64
C GLN A 193 9.13 12.47 5.54
N PHE A 194 8.89 11.42 4.77
CA PHE A 194 9.86 10.41 4.39
C PHE A 194 10.95 11.08 3.55
N VAL A 195 12.20 10.97 4.01
CA VAL A 195 13.36 11.48 3.30
C VAL A 195 14.37 10.35 3.15
N ARG A 196 14.55 9.89 1.91
CA ARG A 196 15.55 8.89 1.55
C ARG A 196 16.86 9.55 1.15
N GLU A 197 17.95 9.27 1.85
CA GLU A 197 19.29 9.63 1.36
C GLU A 197 19.66 8.80 0.13
N ARG A 198 20.24 9.46 -0.88
CA ARG A 198 20.74 8.78 -2.09
C ARG A 198 21.84 7.78 -1.75
N GLN A 199 21.67 6.55 -2.20
CA GLN A 199 22.63 5.47 -2.01
C GLN A 199 23.71 5.47 -3.11
N PRO A 200 24.93 4.95 -2.85
CA PRO A 200 25.99 4.86 -3.87
C PRO A 200 25.64 4.00 -5.09
N SER A 201 24.65 3.11 -4.96
CA SER A 201 24.11 2.28 -6.05
C SER A 201 23.08 3.00 -6.91
N ASP A 202 22.53 4.13 -6.47
CA ASP A 202 21.43 4.81 -7.18
C ASP A 202 21.93 5.46 -8.48
N VAL A 203 21.37 5.02 -9.61
CA VAL A 203 21.58 5.63 -10.92
C VAL A 203 20.45 6.63 -11.16
N VAL A 204 20.78 7.92 -11.24
CA VAL A 204 19.84 8.95 -11.72
C VAL A 204 19.64 8.72 -13.21
N ILE A 205 18.39 8.47 -13.62
CA ILE A 205 18.03 8.39 -15.05
C ILE A 205 17.32 9.67 -15.50
N ILE A 206 16.53 10.29 -14.62
CA ILE A 206 15.89 11.60 -14.84
C ILE A 206 16.02 12.43 -13.56
N ASP A 207 16.42 13.70 -13.68
CA ASP A 207 16.35 14.70 -12.61
C ASP A 207 16.16 16.08 -13.25
N ASN A 208 14.92 16.60 -13.19
CA ASN A 208 14.52 17.89 -13.74
C ASN A 208 13.60 18.64 -12.75
N ASP A 209 13.10 19.82 -13.15
CA ASP A 209 12.26 20.66 -12.28
C ASP A 209 10.90 20.00 -11.89
N SER A 210 10.45 18.98 -12.63
CA SER A 210 9.16 18.30 -12.44
C SER A 210 9.27 16.95 -11.73
N VAL A 211 10.33 16.17 -11.97
CA VAL A 211 10.49 14.81 -11.39
C VAL A 211 11.95 14.45 -11.10
N THR A 212 12.13 13.48 -10.19
CA THR A 212 13.33 12.64 -10.11
C THR A 212 12.94 11.19 -10.34
N VAL A 213 13.74 10.47 -11.13
CA VAL A 213 13.66 9.01 -11.29
C VAL A 213 15.05 8.42 -11.10
N LEU A 214 15.17 7.54 -10.11
CA LEU A 214 16.37 6.78 -9.80
C LEU A 214 16.12 5.31 -10.07
N VAL A 215 17.05 4.60 -10.73
CA VAL A 215 17.16 3.15 -10.59
C VAL A 215 17.85 2.87 -9.26
N THR A 216 17.19 2.13 -8.37
CA THR A 216 17.70 1.77 -7.03
C THR A 216 18.36 0.40 -7.01
N GLY A 217 18.03 -0.47 -7.97
CA GLY A 217 18.68 -1.77 -8.17
C GLY A 217 17.99 -2.62 -9.24
N TYR A 218 18.55 -3.81 -9.46
CA TYR A 218 18.01 -4.83 -10.35
C TYR A 218 17.87 -6.13 -9.57
N ASP A 219 16.77 -6.84 -9.75
CA ASP A 219 16.53 -8.15 -9.14
C ASP A 219 16.23 -9.19 -10.23
N PRO A 220 17.18 -10.08 -10.58
CA PRO A 220 16.95 -11.14 -11.55
C PRO A 220 15.98 -12.23 -11.09
N ASP A 221 15.72 -12.34 -9.78
CA ASP A 221 14.88 -13.37 -9.15
C ASP A 221 13.62 -12.75 -8.50
N GLY A 222 13.17 -11.60 -9.01
CA GLY A 222 12.02 -10.84 -8.52
C GLY A 222 10.68 -11.60 -8.61
N LEU A 223 9.64 -11.09 -7.94
CA LEU A 223 8.36 -11.81 -7.76
C LEU A 223 7.72 -12.27 -9.08
N TRP A 224 7.87 -11.48 -10.14
CA TRP A 224 7.33 -11.77 -11.47
C TRP A 224 8.39 -12.26 -12.47
N GLY A 225 9.66 -12.26 -12.09
CA GLY A 225 10.83 -12.53 -12.93
C GLY A 225 11.85 -11.39 -12.80
N TYR A 226 12.54 -11.04 -13.89
CA TYR A 226 13.55 -9.97 -13.86
C TYR A 226 12.90 -8.60 -13.61
N THR A 227 13.40 -7.87 -12.63
CA THR A 227 12.83 -6.61 -12.14
C THR A 227 13.86 -5.47 -12.15
N VAL A 228 13.47 -4.30 -12.66
CA VAL A 228 14.16 -3.02 -12.46
C VAL A 228 13.43 -2.26 -11.35
N ASN A 229 14.14 -1.90 -10.27
CA ASN A 229 13.56 -1.16 -9.16
C ASN A 229 13.85 0.33 -9.28
N PHE A 230 12.84 1.15 -9.02
CA PHE A 230 12.90 2.60 -9.07
C PHE A 230 12.57 3.27 -7.73
N TYR A 231 13.10 4.48 -7.57
CA TYR A 231 12.57 5.49 -6.65
C TYR A 231 12.13 6.71 -7.47
N LEU A 232 10.89 7.12 -7.27
CA LEU A 232 10.19 8.18 -7.99
C LEU A 232 9.93 9.36 -7.04
N GLU A 233 10.10 10.59 -7.54
CA GLU A 233 9.73 11.82 -6.86
C GLU A 233 8.94 12.70 -7.83
N ASN A 234 7.70 13.04 -7.45
CA ASN A 234 6.88 14.01 -8.15
C ASN A 234 7.03 15.39 -7.49
N LYS A 235 7.74 16.30 -8.17
CA LYS A 235 7.98 17.68 -7.68
C LYS A 235 6.85 18.64 -8.07
N THR A 236 5.85 18.16 -8.82
CA THR A 236 4.68 18.92 -9.25
C THR A 236 3.51 18.78 -8.25
N GLY A 237 2.47 19.60 -8.40
CA GLY A 237 1.25 19.50 -7.60
C GLY A 237 0.14 18.62 -8.20
N GLN A 238 0.38 18.00 -9.35
CA GLN A 238 -0.58 17.19 -10.12
C GLN A 238 -0.22 15.71 -10.03
N GLN A 239 -1.19 14.80 -10.22
CA GLN A 239 -0.89 13.38 -10.34
C GLN A 239 -0.22 13.11 -11.69
N LEU A 240 0.84 12.31 -11.68
CA LEU A 240 1.61 11.97 -12.87
C LEU A 240 1.52 10.48 -13.17
N MET A 241 1.48 10.13 -14.45
CA MET A 241 1.60 8.76 -14.96
C MET A 241 3.03 8.52 -15.45
N PHE A 242 3.59 7.35 -15.13
CA PHE A 242 4.91 6.89 -15.53
C PHE A 242 4.75 5.61 -16.37
N THR A 243 5.28 5.60 -17.60
CA THR A 243 5.23 4.44 -18.51
C THR A 243 6.57 4.21 -19.22
N SER A 244 6.71 3.01 -19.79
CA SER A 244 7.84 2.63 -20.64
C SER A 244 7.30 2.11 -21.98
N ASP A 245 7.56 2.85 -23.05
CA ASP A 245 7.15 2.53 -24.42
C ASP A 245 8.36 2.02 -25.24
N ASP A 246 8.11 1.27 -26.31
CA ASP A 246 9.14 0.74 -27.24
C ASP A 246 10.32 0.00 -26.54
N VAL A 247 10.01 -0.84 -25.55
CA VAL A 247 11.01 -1.46 -24.67
C VAL A 247 11.71 -2.65 -25.33
N SER A 248 13.04 -2.71 -25.21
CA SER A 248 13.84 -3.86 -25.64
C SER A 248 14.90 -4.27 -24.61
N VAL A 249 15.19 -5.56 -24.55
CA VAL A 249 16.22 -6.16 -23.69
C VAL A 249 17.21 -6.91 -24.58
N ASN A 250 18.49 -6.56 -24.51
CA ASN A 250 19.56 -7.07 -25.40
C ASN A 250 19.18 -7.00 -26.90
N GLY A 251 18.40 -5.99 -27.31
CA GLY A 251 17.91 -5.79 -28.68
C GLY A 251 16.69 -6.65 -29.09
N TYR A 252 16.06 -7.36 -28.16
CA TYR A 252 14.77 -8.04 -28.36
C TYR A 252 13.64 -7.18 -27.81
N MET A 253 12.64 -6.85 -28.63
CA MET A 253 11.44 -6.13 -28.15
C MET A 253 10.71 -6.99 -27.12
N LEU A 254 10.65 -6.52 -25.88
CA LEU A 254 10.01 -7.21 -24.75
C LEU A 254 9.34 -6.17 -23.87
N ASP A 255 8.01 -6.08 -23.98
CA ASP A 255 7.21 -5.17 -23.17
C ASP A 255 7.19 -5.66 -21.71
N PRO A 256 7.53 -4.81 -20.72
CA PRO A 256 7.41 -5.14 -19.31
C PRO A 256 5.98 -4.95 -18.80
N PHE A 257 5.71 -5.48 -17.61
CA PHE A 257 4.57 -5.07 -16.80
C PHE A 257 4.90 -3.74 -16.11
N TYR A 258 4.62 -2.61 -16.77
CA TYR A 258 4.86 -1.30 -16.18
C TYR A 258 3.87 -0.21 -16.60
N ALA A 259 3.13 0.29 -15.61
CA ALA A 259 2.50 1.60 -15.60
C ALA A 259 2.24 1.94 -14.12
N THR A 260 2.61 3.14 -13.68
CA THR A 260 2.34 3.57 -12.29
C THR A 260 1.98 5.05 -12.23
N THR A 261 1.23 5.44 -11.21
CA THR A 261 0.88 6.85 -10.96
C THR A 261 1.54 7.34 -9.68
N LEU A 262 1.91 8.63 -9.65
CA LEU A 262 2.42 9.27 -8.44
C LEU A 262 1.67 10.57 -8.16
N LEU A 263 1.04 10.63 -7.00
CA LEU A 263 0.34 11.79 -6.46
C LEU A 263 1.25 13.04 -6.38
N GLY A 264 0.64 14.22 -6.45
CA GLY A 264 1.35 15.51 -6.40
C GLY A 264 2.18 15.68 -5.13
N GLY A 265 3.45 16.06 -5.28
CA GLY A 265 4.38 16.29 -4.17
C GLY A 265 4.80 15.03 -3.41
N LYS A 266 4.54 13.84 -3.93
CA LYS A 266 4.84 12.56 -3.27
C LYS A 266 6.06 11.86 -3.85
N VAL A 267 6.54 10.88 -3.10
CA VAL A 267 7.59 9.95 -3.50
C VAL A 267 7.04 8.52 -3.48
N ALA A 268 7.61 7.63 -4.29
CA ALA A 268 7.22 6.22 -4.33
C ALA A 268 8.40 5.31 -4.67
N PHE A 269 8.30 4.05 -4.29
CA PHE A 269 9.06 2.97 -4.93
C PHE A 269 8.18 2.32 -5.99
N SER A 270 8.79 1.85 -7.06
CA SER A 270 8.08 1.23 -8.17
C SER A 270 8.98 0.21 -8.87
N SER A 271 8.40 -0.79 -9.52
CA SER A 271 9.11 -1.84 -10.23
C SER A 271 8.63 -1.94 -11.67
N LEU A 272 9.54 -2.32 -12.57
CA LEU A 272 9.27 -2.66 -13.96
C LEU A 272 9.75 -4.10 -14.16
N ASP A 273 8.82 -4.98 -14.50
CA ASP A 273 8.98 -6.43 -14.37
C ASP A 273 8.78 -7.16 -15.71
N TRP A 274 9.57 -8.21 -15.97
CA TRP A 274 9.31 -9.18 -17.06
C TRP A 274 9.16 -10.58 -16.52
N SER A 275 8.37 -11.42 -17.21
CA SER A 275 8.29 -12.84 -16.85
C SER A 275 9.51 -13.64 -17.32
N ASP A 276 9.91 -14.64 -16.53
CA ASP A 276 10.96 -15.60 -16.90
C ASP A 276 10.74 -16.21 -18.29
N ASP A 277 9.48 -16.47 -18.64
CA ASP A 277 9.08 -17.00 -19.95
C ASP A 277 9.46 -16.04 -21.09
N ASN A 278 9.35 -14.71 -20.91
CA ASN A 278 9.78 -13.73 -21.92
C ASN A 278 11.27 -13.87 -22.25
N PHE A 279 12.11 -14.09 -21.23
CA PHE A 279 13.56 -14.21 -21.40
C PHE A 279 13.92 -15.59 -21.96
N ALA A 280 13.29 -16.65 -21.44
CA ALA A 280 13.50 -18.03 -21.89
C ALA A 280 13.11 -18.25 -23.36
N GLU A 281 12.01 -17.65 -23.84
CA GLU A 281 11.58 -17.73 -25.24
C GLU A 281 12.56 -17.04 -26.22
N ASN A 282 13.24 -15.98 -25.76
CA ASN A 282 14.20 -15.23 -26.55
C ASN A 282 15.66 -15.69 -26.36
N GLY A 283 15.89 -16.63 -25.43
CA GLY A 283 17.22 -17.17 -25.13
C GLY A 283 18.13 -16.21 -24.35
N ILE A 284 17.54 -15.26 -23.62
CA ILE A 284 18.24 -14.31 -22.76
C ILE A 284 18.55 -15.01 -21.44
N THR A 285 19.85 -15.10 -21.08
CA THR A 285 20.32 -15.65 -19.79
C THR A 285 20.90 -14.59 -18.88
N ASP A 286 21.38 -13.49 -19.45
CA ASP A 286 22.06 -12.40 -18.79
C ASP A 286 21.54 -11.10 -19.44
N VAL A 287 21.17 -10.10 -18.65
CA VAL A 287 20.73 -8.79 -19.15
C VAL A 287 21.93 -7.85 -19.18
N GLU A 288 22.31 -7.40 -20.38
CA GLU A 288 23.45 -6.49 -20.61
C GLU A 288 22.97 -5.06 -20.93
N GLU A 289 21.80 -4.93 -21.55
CA GLU A 289 21.24 -3.67 -22.03
C GLU A 289 19.71 -3.70 -22.00
N ILE A 290 19.10 -2.65 -21.47
CA ILE A 290 17.66 -2.37 -21.57
C ILE A 290 17.52 -1.01 -22.22
N GLU A 291 16.82 -0.92 -23.35
CA GLU A 291 16.48 0.34 -24.03
C GLU A 291 14.96 0.57 -23.93
N MET A 292 14.54 1.78 -23.57
CA MET A 292 13.12 2.14 -23.47
C MET A 292 12.89 3.63 -23.74
N THR A 293 11.73 3.98 -24.30
CA THR A 293 11.22 5.35 -24.26
C THR A 293 10.47 5.54 -22.95
N PHE A 294 11.12 6.15 -21.95
CA PHE A 294 10.50 6.40 -20.66
C PHE A 294 9.70 7.70 -20.71
N ARG A 295 8.45 7.64 -20.24
CA ARG A 295 7.51 8.75 -20.35
C ARG A 295 6.92 9.10 -18.99
N VAL A 296 6.78 10.40 -18.75
CA VAL A 296 6.09 10.96 -17.60
C VAL A 296 5.17 12.07 -18.08
N TYR A 297 3.88 11.98 -17.75
CA TYR A 297 2.86 12.92 -18.23
C TYR A 297 1.74 13.11 -17.20
N ASP A 298 0.87 14.09 -17.43
CA ASP A 298 -0.29 14.38 -16.60
C ASP A 298 -1.27 13.18 -16.60
N TYR A 299 -1.67 12.70 -15.43
CA TYR A 299 -2.62 11.60 -15.32
C TYR A 299 -4.01 11.97 -15.86
N ASP A 300 -4.45 13.21 -15.63
CA ASP A 300 -5.79 13.71 -15.96
C ASP A 300 -5.85 14.36 -17.35
N ASP A 301 -4.75 14.92 -17.85
CA ASP A 301 -4.63 15.51 -19.19
C ASP A 301 -3.63 14.78 -20.12
N TRP A 302 -4.04 13.61 -20.60
CA TRP A 302 -3.39 12.86 -21.69
C TRP A 302 -3.24 13.60 -23.04
N MET A 303 -3.73 14.84 -23.17
CA MET A 303 -3.55 15.71 -24.35
C MET A 303 -2.52 16.83 -24.11
N ALA A 304 -2.01 16.97 -22.87
CA ALA A 304 -0.89 17.84 -22.56
C ALA A 304 0.43 17.30 -23.16
N ASP A 305 1.44 18.17 -23.26
CA ASP A 305 2.80 17.74 -23.62
C ASP A 305 3.40 16.90 -22.47
N ASP A 306 4.05 15.77 -22.80
CA ASP A 306 4.77 14.95 -21.82
C ASP A 306 5.81 15.79 -21.05
N LEU A 307 5.91 15.61 -19.73
CA LEU A 307 6.94 16.22 -18.87
C LEU A 307 8.31 15.55 -19.08
N VAL A 308 8.30 14.27 -19.44
CA VAL A 308 9.46 13.49 -19.86
C VAL A 308 9.04 12.60 -21.02
N ASN A 309 9.82 12.59 -22.09
CA ASN A 309 9.72 11.61 -23.17
C ASN A 309 11.13 11.40 -23.72
N GLU A 310 11.86 10.48 -23.09
CA GLU A 310 13.30 10.31 -23.31
C GLU A 310 13.65 8.86 -23.61
N LEU A 311 14.51 8.64 -24.60
CA LEU A 311 15.12 7.34 -24.87
C LEU A 311 16.20 7.10 -23.81
N LEU A 312 15.99 6.11 -22.95
CA LEU A 312 16.89 5.71 -21.88
C LEU A 312 17.51 4.35 -22.20
N THR A 313 18.80 4.21 -21.87
CA THR A 313 19.53 2.94 -21.93
C THR A 313 20.06 2.62 -20.53
N LEU A 314 19.69 1.47 -19.99
CA LEU A 314 20.18 0.94 -18.72
C LEU A 314 21.21 -0.16 -18.98
N HIS A 315 22.24 -0.20 -18.14
CA HIS A 315 23.27 -1.24 -18.13
C HIS A 315 23.35 -1.82 -16.71
N PRO A 316 22.71 -2.98 -16.45
CA PRO A 316 22.72 -3.65 -15.15
C PRO A 316 24.11 -4.15 -14.67
#